data_AF-A0A3C0BRX1-F1
#
_entry.id   AF-A0A3C0BRX1-F1
#
_cell.length_a   1.000
_cell.length_b   1.000
_cell.length_c   1.000
_cell.angle_alpha   90.00
_cell.angle_beta   90.00
_cell.angle_gamma   90.00
#
_symmetry.space_group_name_H-M   'P 1'
#
loop_
_entity.id
_entity.type
_entity.pdbx_description
1 polymer ?
#
loop_
_entity_poly.entity_id
_entity_poly.type
_entity_poly.pdbx_seq_one_letter_code
_entity_poly.pdbx_strand_id
1 'polypeptide(L)'
;MSHHVARLIPRQSGGKHYYTYSVEFAGELIVQGSNNPEHDACRALLARGFAGTLLILGCATGRERRRIDIERGALWTVSEEQRGFRLRRWEPPINAGVEARTVERSDPSSDASKAA
;
A
#
# COMPACT_ATOMS: atom_id res chain seq x y z
N MET A 1 -8.52 -17.25 11.19
CA MET A 1 -7.84 -15.95 10.91
C MET A 1 -7.32 -16.01 9.50
N SER A 2 -7.58 -14.99 8.68
CA SER A 2 -7.11 -14.95 7.30
C SER A 2 -5.63 -14.55 7.24
N HIS A 3 -4.87 -15.22 6.39
CA HIS A 3 -3.45 -14.95 6.17
C HIS A 3 -3.24 -14.43 4.76
N HIS A 4 -2.52 -13.31 4.67
CA HIS A 4 -2.21 -12.60 3.44
C HIS A 4 -0.70 -12.53 3.26
N VAL A 5 -0.20 -12.66 2.03
CA VAL A 5 1.25 -12.65 1.75
C VAL A 5 1.56 -11.50 0.80
N ALA A 6 2.53 -10.67 1.16
CA ALA A 6 3.06 -9.60 0.32
C ALA A 6 4.57 -9.68 0.19
N ARG A 7 5.11 -9.13 -0.91
CA ARG A 7 6.54 -9.08 -1.20
C ARG A 7 7.06 -7.66 -1.03
N LEU A 8 8.15 -7.53 -0.29
CA LEU A 8 8.86 -6.28 -0.08
C LEU A 8 9.99 -6.14 -1.12
N ILE A 9 9.90 -5.10 -1.93
CA ILE A 9 10.83 -4.83 -3.02
C ILE A 9 11.67 -3.60 -2.63
N PRO A 10 12.98 -3.74 -2.41
CA PRO A 10 13.85 -2.59 -2.15
C PRO A 10 13.98 -1.75 -3.42
N ARG A 11 13.82 -0.44 -3.29
CA ARG A 11 14.13 0.50 -4.36
C ARG A 11 15.51 1.08 -4.11
N GLN A 12 16.49 0.76 -4.96
CA GLN A 12 17.80 1.41 -4.92
C GLN A 12 17.66 2.86 -5.41
N SER A 13 17.77 3.81 -4.49
CA SER A 13 17.96 5.23 -4.80
C SER A 13 19.46 5.47 -4.95
N GLY A 14 19.90 5.84 -6.16
CA GLY A 14 21.31 5.95 -6.54
C GLY A 14 22.09 7.11 -5.92
N GLY A 15 21.94 7.41 -4.63
CA GLY A 15 22.82 8.44 -4.04
C GLY A 15 22.64 8.85 -2.57
N LYS A 16 21.63 8.37 -1.82
CA LYS A 16 21.53 8.69 -0.38
C LYS A 16 20.99 7.48 0.38
N HIS A 17 21.47 7.29 1.61
CA HIS A 17 21.20 6.20 2.55
C HIS A 17 19.72 6.05 3.01
N TYR A 18 18.74 6.32 2.14
CA TYR A 18 17.33 6.13 2.42
C TYR A 18 16.85 4.87 1.72
N TYR A 19 16.57 3.82 2.51
CA TYR A 19 15.94 2.61 1.99
C TYR A 19 14.44 2.86 1.84
N THR A 20 14.02 3.17 0.61
CA THR A 20 12.61 3.13 0.23
C THR A 20 12.25 1.76 -0.29
N TYR A 21 11.03 1.32 -0.03
CA TYR A 21 10.55 0.01 -0.43
C TYR A 21 9.17 0.12 -1.07
N SER A 22 8.92 -0.78 -2.00
CA SER A 22 7.60 -1.02 -2.57
C SER A 22 7.04 -2.34 -2.05
N VAL A 23 5.71 -2.46 -2.01
CA VAL A 23 5.02 -3.69 -1.60
C VAL A 23 4.15 -4.19 -2.73
N GLU A 24 4.35 -5.44 -3.09
CA GLU A 24 3.52 -6.17 -4.04
C GLU A 24 2.61 -7.15 -3.29
N PHE A 25 1.33 -7.17 -3.63
CA PHE A 25 0.34 -8.10 -3.10
C PHE A 25 -0.44 -8.72 -4.27
N ALA A 26 -0.51 -10.05 -4.31
CA ALA A 26 -1.20 -10.79 -5.38
C ALA A 26 -0.79 -10.40 -6.82
N GLY A 27 0.49 -10.03 -7.03
CA GLY A 27 1.01 -9.58 -8.33
C GLY A 27 0.76 -8.11 -8.65
N GLU A 28 0.12 -7.36 -7.75
CA GLU A 28 -0.13 -5.93 -7.90
C GLU A 28 0.74 -5.10 -6.96
N LEU A 29 1.30 -3.99 -7.46
CA LEU A 29 2.02 -3.04 -6.63
C LEU A 29 1.04 -2.19 -5.83
N ILE A 30 0.95 -2.42 -4.52
CA ILE A 30 0.00 -1.72 -3.64
C ILE A 30 0.61 -0.54 -2.90
N VAL A 31 1.95 -0.50 -2.78
CA VAL A 31 2.72 0.60 -2.20
C VAL A 31 3.97 0.80 -3.03
N GLN A 32 4.33 2.06 -3.31
CA GLN A 32 5.51 2.39 -4.11
C GLN A 32 6.44 3.33 -3.35
N GLY A 33 7.71 2.94 -3.22
CA GLY A 33 8.78 3.83 -2.77
C GLY A 33 8.58 4.45 -1.38
N SER A 34 7.96 3.73 -0.46
CA SER A 34 7.69 4.20 0.90
C SER A 34 8.85 3.92 1.87
N ASN A 35 9.07 4.82 2.81
CA ASN A 35 9.93 4.60 3.99
C ASN A 35 9.21 3.81 5.10
N ASN A 36 7.90 3.62 4.96
CA ASN A 36 7.04 2.90 5.88
C ASN A 36 6.13 1.88 5.14
N PRO A 37 6.73 0.98 4.34
CA PRO A 37 6.02 0.13 3.39
C PRO A 37 4.99 -0.79 4.05
N GLU A 38 5.24 -1.24 5.27
CA GLU A 38 4.43 -2.26 5.93
C GLU A 38 3.11 -1.70 6.46
N HIS A 39 3.17 -0.55 7.12
CA HIS A 39 1.97 0.13 7.61
C HIS A 39 1.15 0.72 6.45
N ASP A 40 1.81 1.21 5.40
CA ASP A 40 1.14 1.61 4.16
C ASP A 40 0.44 0.43 3.48
N ALA A 41 1.08 -0.74 3.43
CA ALA A 41 0.47 -1.95 2.88
C ALA A 41 -0.74 -2.39 3.71
N CYS A 42 -0.66 -2.32 5.04
CA CYS A 42 -1.81 -2.59 5.90
C CYS A 42 -2.98 -1.65 5.60
N ARG A 43 -2.72 -0.35 5.41
CA ARG A 43 -3.77 0.62 5.02
C ARG A 43 -4.36 0.32 3.66
N ALA A 44 -3.53 0.05 2.66
CA ALA A 44 -3.98 -0.28 1.31
C ALA A 44 -4.85 -1.55 1.29
N LEU A 45 -4.45 -2.58 2.05
CA LEU A 45 -5.20 -3.83 2.18
C LEU A 45 -6.49 -3.65 2.96
N LEU A 46 -6.48 -2.90 4.06
CA LEU A 46 -7.67 -2.61 4.84
C LEU A 46 -8.70 -1.82 4.02
N ALA A 47 -8.26 -0.83 3.24
CA ALA A 47 -9.12 -0.07 2.33
C ALA A 47 -9.75 -0.94 1.23
N ARG A 48 -9.09 -2.04 0.85
CA ARG A 48 -9.61 -3.06 -0.08
C ARG A 48 -10.49 -4.12 0.60
N GLY A 49 -10.73 -4.01 1.92
CA GLY A 49 -11.57 -4.93 2.69
C GLY A 49 -10.86 -6.17 3.20
N PHE A 50 -9.52 -6.24 3.12
CA PHE A 50 -8.77 -7.36 3.70
C PHE A 50 -8.53 -7.14 5.20
N ALA A 51 -8.69 -8.20 5.98
CA ALA A 51 -8.42 -8.23 7.41
C ALA A 51 -7.61 -9.49 7.80
N GLY A 52 -7.10 -9.51 9.03
CA GLY A 52 -6.28 -10.59 9.55
C GLY A 52 -4.79 -10.29 9.46
N THR A 53 -3.96 -11.33 9.22
CA THR A 53 -2.51 -11.22 9.32
C THR A 53 -1.86 -11.07 7.95
N LEU A 54 -1.02 -10.05 7.80
CA LEU A 54 -0.12 -9.84 6.66
C LEU A 54 1.27 -10.40 6.98
N LEU A 55 1.74 -11.30 6.13
CA LEU A 55 3.11 -11.81 6.10
C LEU A 55 3.89 -11.10 4.99
N ILE A 56 4.97 -10.42 5.36
CA ILE A 56 5.83 -9.70 4.43
C ILE A 56 7.09 -10.53 4.20
N LEU A 57 7.33 -10.88 2.95
CA LEU A 57 8.50 -11.63 2.49
C LEU A 57 9.48 -10.71 1.77
N GLY A 58 10.78 -10.93 1.96
CA GLY A 58 11.78 -10.23 1.16
C GLY A 58 11.77 -10.73 -0.29
N CYS A 59 11.68 -9.83 -1.27
CA CYS A 59 11.58 -10.21 -2.68
C CYS A 59 12.75 -11.09 -3.16
N ALA A 60 13.98 -10.78 -2.74
CA ALA A 60 15.18 -11.52 -3.16
C ALA A 60 15.39 -12.86 -2.44
N THR A 61 14.92 -12.98 -1.19
CA THR A 61 15.25 -14.13 -0.34
C THR A 61 14.06 -15.06 -0.10
N GLY A 62 12.83 -14.60 -0.37
CA GLY A 62 11.60 -15.30 0.00
C GLY A 62 11.40 -15.47 1.51
N ARG A 63 12.32 -14.95 2.33
CA ARG A 63 12.29 -15.12 3.79
C ARG A 63 11.29 -14.16 4.41
N GLU A 64 10.63 -14.65 5.45
CA GLU A 64 9.81 -13.82 6.33
C GLU A 64 10.64 -12.67 6.91
N ARG A 65 10.16 -11.45 6.68
CA ARG A 65 10.72 -10.21 7.24
C ARG A 65 9.90 -9.72 8.42
N ARG A 66 8.58 -9.81 8.30
CA ARG A 66 7.66 -9.39 9.35
C ARG A 66 6.30 -10.05 9.18
N ARG A 67 5.63 -10.28 10.31
CA ARG A 67 4.22 -10.66 10.41
C ARG A 67 3.50 -9.56 11.18
N ILE A 68 2.47 -8.97 10.59
CA ILE A 68 1.73 -7.85 11.17
C ILE A 68 0.22 -8.06 11.01
N ASP A 69 -0.55 -7.65 12.01
CA ASP A 69 -2.01 -7.61 11.90
C ASP A 69 -2.42 -6.39 11.06
N ILE A 70 -3.26 -6.58 10.05
CA ILE A 70 -3.63 -5.54 9.08
C ILE A 70 -4.36 -4.39 9.79
N GLU A 71 -5.30 -4.72 10.67
CA GLU A 71 -6.15 -3.72 11.33
C GLU A 71 -5.32 -2.89 12.30
N ARG A 72 -4.49 -3.54 13.12
CA ARG A 72 -3.57 -2.85 14.04
C ARG A 72 -2.48 -2.11 13.30
N GLY A 73 -1.94 -2.70 12.23
CA GLY A 73 -0.85 -2.15 11.43
C GLY A 73 -1.26 -0.88 10.69
N ALA A 74 -2.51 -0.77 10.26
CA ALA A 74 -3.04 0.41 9.58
C ALA A 74 -3.08 1.67 10.47
N LEU A 75 -3.19 1.48 11.79
CA LEU A 75 -3.29 2.57 12.78
C LEU A 75 -1.98 3.32 13.01
N TRP A 76 -0.85 2.81 12.54
CA TRP A 76 0.47 3.36 12.85
C TRP A 76 1.18 3.91 11.63
N THR A 77 2.05 4.89 11.84
CA THR A 77 2.97 5.40 10.82
C THR A 77 4.33 5.70 11.42
N VAL A 78 5.37 5.67 10.59
CA VAL A 78 6.71 6.09 10.96
C VAL A 78 6.91 7.53 10.51
N SER A 79 7.16 8.42 11.47
CA SER A 79 7.56 9.81 11.19
C SER A 79 9.07 9.96 11.36
N GLU A 80 9.71 10.65 10.43
CA GLU A 80 11.10 11.07 10.58
C GLU A 80 11.14 12.39 11.36
N GLU A 81 11.67 12.36 12.57
CA GLU A 81 11.88 13.55 13.39
C GLU A 81 13.38 13.88 13.46
N GLN A 82 13.75 15.08 13.95
CA GLN A 82 15.16 15.49 14.10
C GLN A 82 16.03 14.50 14.89
N ARG A 83 15.43 13.67 15.76
CA ARG A 83 16.11 12.65 16.57
C ARG A 83 15.94 11.22 16.03
N GLY A 84 15.52 11.07 14.77
CA GLY A 84 15.33 9.80 14.08
C GLY A 84 13.87 9.37 13.96
N PHE A 85 13.68 8.11 13.56
CA PHE A 85 12.35 7.54 13.30
C PHE A 85 11.54 7.35 14.60
N ARG A 86 10.26 7.72 14.56
CA ARG A 86 9.29 7.53 15.64
C ARG A 86 8.02 6.88 15.11
N LEU A 87 7.49 5.94 15.88
CA LEU A 87 6.17 5.37 15.62
C LEU A 87 5.10 6.32 16.16
N ARG A 88 4.16 6.72 15.31
CA ARG A 88 3.05 7.62 15.62
C ARG A 88 1.74 7.01 15.15
N ARG A 89 0.62 7.47 15.72
CA ARG A 89 -0.69 7.10 15.20
C ARG A 89 -0.86 7.73 13.83
N TRP A 90 -1.36 6.96 12.86
CA TRP A 90 -1.63 7.47 11.53
C TRP A 90 -2.89 8.34 11.56
N GLU A 91 -2.76 9.54 11.01
CA GLU A 91 -3.87 10.45 10.77
C GLU A 91 -3.98 10.64 9.25
N PRO A 92 -5.18 10.52 8.67
CA PRO A 92 -5.37 10.79 7.26
C PRO A 92 -4.96 12.24 6.97
N PRO A 93 -4.22 12.52 5.89
CA PRO A 93 -3.98 13.89 5.50
C PRO A 93 -5.33 14.59 5.32
N ILE A 94 -5.43 15.83 5.78
CA ILE A 94 -6.67 16.62 5.84
C ILE A 94 -7.42 16.66 4.48
N ASN A 95 -6.71 16.42 3.36
CA ASN A 95 -7.25 16.39 2.00
C ASN A 95 -7.43 14.97 1.38
N ALA A 96 -7.24 13.89 2.12
CA ALA A 96 -7.29 12.50 1.59
C ALA A 96 -8.68 12.06 1.09
N GLY A 97 -9.74 12.82 1.39
CA GLY A 97 -11.11 12.53 0.99
C GLY A 97 -11.54 13.10 -0.38
N VAL A 98 -10.66 13.79 -1.11
CA VAL A 98 -11.07 14.57 -2.31
C VAL A 98 -10.81 13.84 -3.64
N GLU A 99 -9.99 12.77 -3.69
CA GLU A 99 -9.70 12.05 -4.96
C GLU A 99 -10.37 10.68 -5.10
N ALA A 100 -11.29 10.32 -4.20
CA ALA A 100 -12.08 9.09 -4.30
C ALA A 100 -13.46 9.36 -4.90
N ARG A 101 -13.49 9.79 -6.16
CA ARG A 101 -14.61 9.80 -7.12
C ARG A 101 -14.10 10.63 -8.31
N THR A 102 -13.65 10.05 -9.41
CA THR A 102 -14.55 9.65 -10.51
C THR A 102 -13.69 8.93 -11.55
N VAL A 103 -13.73 7.60 -11.57
CA VAL A 103 -13.51 6.87 -12.83
C VAL A 103 -14.92 6.50 -13.27
N GLU A 104 -15.52 7.34 -14.11
CA GLU A 104 -16.75 6.96 -14.79
C GLU A 104 -16.43 5.70 -15.60
N ARG A 105 -17.16 4.63 -15.28
CA ARG A 105 -17.34 3.51 -16.21
C ARG A 105 -17.98 4.10 -17.46
N SER A 106 -17.19 4.27 -18.51
CA SER A 106 -17.75 4.30 -19.86
C SER A 106 -18.27 2.91 -20.18
N ASP A 107 -19.56 2.69 -19.93
CA ASP A 107 -20.28 1.53 -20.45
C ASP A 107 -20.26 1.57 -21.99
N PRO A 108 -19.96 0.45 -22.68
CA PRO A 108 -20.06 0.38 -24.13
C PRO A 108 -21.53 0.18 -24.52
N SER A 109 -22.25 1.26 -24.84
CA SER A 109 -23.56 1.15 -25.47
C SER A 109 -23.42 1.03 -26.98
N SER A 110 -23.61 -0.20 -27.44
CA SER A 110 -23.84 -0.63 -28.81
C SER A 110 -25.00 0.11 -29.49
N ASP A 111 -24.75 0.56 -30.72
CA ASP A 111 -25.59 0.46 -31.93
C ASP A 111 -26.98 1.15 -31.98
N ALA A 112 -27.17 2.04 -32.96
CA ALA A 112 -28.40 2.10 -33.78
C ALA A 112 -28.31 3.17 -34.90
N SER A 113 -28.58 2.71 -36.10
CA SER A 113 -28.73 3.41 -37.39
C SER A 113 -29.75 4.56 -37.41
N LYS A 114 -29.49 5.58 -38.27
CA LYS A 114 -30.43 6.30 -39.19
C LYS A 114 -29.69 7.51 -39.80
N ALA A 115 -29.36 7.52 -41.10
CA ALA A 115 -30.22 7.85 -42.24
C ALA A 115 -30.65 9.33 -42.28
N ALA A 116 -29.96 10.13 -43.12
CA ALA A 116 -30.52 11.12 -44.06
C ALA A 116 -29.38 11.70 -44.91
#